data_AF-A0A6L6ESA2-F1
#
_entry.id   AF-A0A6L6ESA2-F1
#
_cell.length_a   1.000
_cell.length_b   1.000
_cell.length_c   1.000
_cell.angle_alpha   90.00
_cell.angle_beta   90.00
_cell.angle_gamma   90.00
#
_symmetry.space_group_name_H-M   'P 1'
#
loop_
_entity.id
_entity.type
_entity.pdbx_description
1 polymer ?
#
loop_
_entity_poly.entity_id
_entity_poly.type
_entity_poly.pdbx_seq_one_letter_code
_entity_poly.pdbx_strand_id
1 'polypeptide(L)'
;SGAAFTAVVVGQMANALACRSTQLRAWQLSARRNTLMLGALALQVLLLGTFLLVAPIADLLGQVLPSAGGLMVAVCAFPVVIVADTVQKRATIRRRFRHLVRPRA
;
A
#
# COMPACT_ATOMS: atom_id res chain seq x y z
N SER A 1 14.10 -1.25 -12.29
CA SER A 1 14.04 0.21 -12.57
C SER A 1 13.53 0.91 -11.32
N GLY A 2 14.16 2.02 -10.90
CA GLY A 2 13.87 2.64 -9.60
C GLY A 2 12.41 3.04 -9.43
N ALA A 3 11.73 3.42 -10.52
CA ALA A 3 10.29 3.72 -10.50
C ALA A 3 9.43 2.49 -10.12
N ALA A 4 9.75 1.31 -10.65
CA ALA A 4 9.03 0.09 -10.30
C ALA A 4 9.29 -0.31 -8.85
N PHE A 5 10.54 -0.17 -8.38
CA PHE A 5 10.89 -0.40 -6.98
C PHE A 5 10.12 0.52 -6.04
N THR A 6 10.12 1.84 -6.32
CA THR A 6 9.34 2.83 -5.58
C THR A 6 7.86 2.49 -5.59
N ALA A 7 7.29 2.10 -6.74
CA ALA A 7 5.87 1.75 -6.86
C ALA A 7 5.51 0.56 -5.95
N VAL A 8 6.36 -0.47 -5.91
CA VAL A 8 6.15 -1.64 -5.04
C VAL A 8 6.19 -1.22 -3.58
N VAL A 9 7.22 -0.49 -3.14
CA VAL A 9 7.36 -0.07 -1.74
C VAL A 9 6.19 0.82 -1.30
N VAL A 10 5.80 1.79 -2.14
CA VAL A 10 4.63 2.65 -1.92
C VAL A 10 3.33 1.83 -1.87
N GLY A 11 3.20 0.84 -2.74
CA GLY A 11 2.07 -0.10 -2.72
C GLY A 11 2.02 -0.93 -1.44
N GLN A 12 3.16 -1.37 -0.91
CA GLN A 12 3.23 -2.09 0.36
C GLN A 12 2.82 -1.22 1.55
N MET A 13 3.21 0.06 1.56
CA MET A 13 2.75 1.03 2.57
C MET A 13 1.21 1.16 2.57
N ALA A 14 0.62 1.31 1.37
CA ALA A 14 -0.82 1.37 1.22
C ALA A 14 -1.51 0.06 1.66
N ASN A 15 -0.93 -1.09 1.29
CA ASN A 15 -1.44 -2.40 1.67
C ASN A 15 -1.45 -2.58 3.19
N ALA A 16 -0.39 -2.17 3.88
CA ALA A 16 -0.32 -2.25 5.35
C ALA A 16 -1.43 -1.41 6.02
N LEU A 17 -1.72 -0.23 5.48
CA LEU A 17 -2.83 0.62 5.96
C LEU A 17 -4.20 0.01 5.65
N ALA A 18 -4.36 -0.54 4.45
CA ALA A 18 -5.62 -1.10 3.98
C ALA A 18 -5.97 -2.41 4.71
N CYS A 19 -5.03 -3.34 4.80
CA CYS A 19 -5.23 -4.68 5.34
C CYS A 19 -5.23 -4.75 6.87
N ARG A 20 -5.10 -3.61 7.57
CA ARG A 20 -5.19 -3.55 9.04
C ARG A 20 -6.53 -4.07 9.60
N SER A 21 -7.60 -4.02 8.81
CA SER A 21 -8.90 -4.56 9.18
C SER A 21 -9.53 -5.31 8.02
N THR A 22 -10.17 -6.44 8.34
CA THR A 22 -10.91 -7.26 7.37
C THR A 22 -12.26 -6.66 6.99
N GLN A 23 -12.81 -5.77 7.81
CA GLN A 23 -14.15 -5.19 7.60
C GLN A 23 -14.12 -3.68 7.42
N LEU A 24 -13.31 -2.97 8.19
CA LEU A 24 -13.21 -1.52 8.12
C LEU A 24 -12.25 -1.10 6.99
N ARG A 25 -12.58 0.01 6.34
CA ARG A 25 -11.78 0.58 5.24
C ARG A 25 -10.66 1.46 5.79
N ALA A 26 -9.62 1.66 4.99
CA ALA A 26 -8.43 2.41 5.39
C ALA A 26 -8.75 3.80 5.99
N TRP A 27 -9.71 4.55 5.44
CA TRP A 27 -10.08 5.88 5.95
C TRP A 27 -10.99 5.86 7.20
N GLN A 28 -11.54 4.70 7.57
CA GLN A 28 -12.34 4.55 8.79
C GLN A 28 -11.45 4.28 10.00
N LEU A 29 -10.20 3.84 9.78
CA LEU A 29 -9.20 3.69 10.82
C LEU A 29 -8.25 4.87 10.79
N SER A 30 -8.17 5.61 11.89
CA SER A 30 -7.14 6.63 12.03
C SER A 30 -5.77 5.97 12.19
N ALA A 31 -4.91 6.12 11.18
CA ALA A 31 -3.50 5.74 11.27
C ALA A 31 -2.78 6.52 12.38
N ARG A 32 -3.20 7.78 12.63
CA ARG A 32 -2.63 8.64 13.67
C ARG A 32 -2.77 8.10 15.09
N ARG A 33 -3.77 7.26 15.35
CA ARG A 33 -3.99 6.69 16.69
C ARG A 33 -3.04 5.53 17.02
N ASN A 34 -2.27 5.05 16.04
CA ASN A 34 -1.28 4.00 16.22
C ASN A 34 0.12 4.52 15.88
N THR A 35 0.87 4.94 16.89
CA THR A 35 2.23 5.48 16.75
C THR A 35 3.20 4.46 16.16
N LEU A 36 3.04 3.17 16.45
CA LEU A 36 3.86 2.11 15.86
C LEU A 36 3.63 2.01 14.35
N MET A 37 2.40 2.21 13.89
CA MET A 37 2.08 2.21 12.46
C MET A 37 2.73 3.41 11.75
N LEU A 38 2.66 4.60 12.36
CA LEU A 38 3.33 5.78 11.82
C LEU A 38 4.85 5.58 11.80
N GLY A 39 5.43 4.99 12.86
CA GLY A 39 6.84 4.64 12.94
C GLY A 39 7.25 3.66 11.83
N ALA A 40 6.44 2.63 11.57
CA ALA A 40 6.69 1.67 10.49
C ALA A 40 6.65 2.34 9.10
N LEU A 41 5.66 3.21 8.85
CA LEU A 41 5.58 3.96 7.59
C LEU A 41 6.74 4.93 7.43
N ALA A 42 7.14 5.63 8.50
CA ALA A 42 8.28 6.54 8.48
C ALA A 42 9.58 5.78 8.22
N LEU A 43 9.80 4.64 8.87
CA LEU A 43 10.94 3.76 8.63
C LEU A 43 10.96 3.26 7.19
N GLN A 44 9.80 2.92 6.62
CA GLN A 44 9.69 2.47 5.24
C GLN A 44 10.06 3.57 4.23
N VAL A 45 9.63 4.81 4.47
CA VAL A 45 10.05 5.98 3.66
C VAL A 45 11.56 6.21 3.79
N LEU A 46 12.10 6.10 5.01
CA LEU A 46 13.53 6.26 5.26
C LEU A 46 14.34 5.20 4.51
N LEU A 47 13.96 3.93 4.62
CA LEU A 47 14.62 2.82 3.92
C LEU A 47 14.52 2.99 2.39
N LEU A 48 13.36 3.39 1.87
CA LEU A 48 13.19 3.69 0.45
C LEU A 48 14.15 4.80 -0.01
N GLY A 49 14.29 5.87 0.77
CA GLY A 49 15.25 6.94 0.51
C GLY A 49 16.69 6.43 0.51
N THR A 50 17.06 5.65 1.53
CA THR A 50 18.39 5.02 1.63
C THR A 50 18.69 4.15 0.41
N PHE A 51 17.75 3.30 -0.01
CA PHE A 51 17.93 2.41 -1.16
C PHE A 51 18.04 3.13 -2.50
N LEU A 52 17.47 4.33 -2.62
CA LEU A 52 17.54 5.14 -3.83
C LEU A 52 18.77 6.06 -3.86
N LEU A 53 19.19 6.62 -2.72
CA LEU A 53 20.21 7.66 -2.64
C LEU A 53 21.61 7.10 -2.35
N VAL A 54 21.71 5.93 -1.72
CA VAL A 54 23.00 5.31 -1.42
C VAL A 54 23.46 4.51 -2.63
N ALA A 55 24.35 5.11 -3.42
CA ALA A 55 24.88 4.55 -4.67
C ALA A 55 25.30 3.06 -4.59
N PRO A 56 26.11 2.60 -3.60
CA PRO A 56 26.50 1.19 -3.54
C PRO A 56 25.31 0.24 -3.32
N ILE A 57 24.25 0.70 -2.65
CA ILE A 57 23.04 -0.09 -2.45
C ILE A 57 22.15 -0.05 -3.70
N ALA A 58 22.03 1.10 -4.35
CA ALA A 58 21.29 1.24 -5.60
C ALA A 58 21.88 0.38 -6.73
N ASP A 59 23.21 0.32 -6.82
CA ASP A 59 23.95 -0.52 -7.76
C ASP A 59 23.73 -2.01 -7.48
N LEU A 60 23.77 -2.42 -6.20
CA LEU A 60 23.45 -3.79 -5.80
C LEU A 60 22.02 -4.21 -6.15
N LEU A 61 21.05 -3.30 -6.02
CA LEU A 61 19.65 -3.55 -6.38
C LEU A 61 19.38 -3.40 -7.89
N GLY A 62 20.37 -2.97 -8.68
CA GLY A 62 20.23 -2.71 -10.12
C GLY A 62 19.19 -1.62 -10.43
N GLN A 63 19.09 -0.60 -9.57
CA GLN A 63 18.12 0.48 -9.71
C GLN A 63 18.82 1.78 -10.09
N VAL A 64 18.17 2.55 -10.95
CA VAL A 64 18.54 3.93 -11.25
C VAL A 64 17.49 4.85 -10.66
N LEU A 65 17.92 6.06 -10.24
CA LEU A 65 17.03 7.05 -9.66
C LEU A 65 15.83 7.29 -10.60
N PRO A 66 14.58 7.18 -10.11
CA PRO A 66 13.41 7.34 -10.96
C PRO A 66 13.37 8.75 -11.57
N SER A 67 13.01 8.83 -12.86
CA SER A 67 12.65 10.09 -13.48
C SER A 67 11.40 10.69 -12.80
N ALA A 68 11.19 12.01 -12.94
CA ALA A 68 10.04 12.67 -12.34
C ALA A 68 8.70 12.02 -12.72
N GLY A 69 8.53 11.64 -14.00
CA GLY A 69 7.35 10.90 -14.46
C GLY A 69 7.23 9.50 -13.86
N GLY A 70 8.35 8.78 -13.72
CA GLY A 70 8.37 7.48 -13.05
C GLY A 70 8.00 7.56 -11.57
N LEU A 71 8.40 8.63 -10.88
CA LEU A 71 8.02 8.90 -9.50
C LEU A 71 6.53 9.18 -9.37
N MET A 72 5.94 9.98 -10.28
CA MET A 72 4.49 10.24 -10.29
C MET A 72 3.69 8.95 -10.42
N VAL A 73 4.06 8.09 -11.38
CA VAL A 73 3.41 6.78 -11.57
C VAL A 73 3.58 5.90 -10.33
N ALA A 74 4.76 5.92 -9.73
CA ALA A 74 5.04 5.13 -8.52
C ALA A 74 4.19 5.59 -7.33
N VAL A 75 4.00 6.90 -7.14
CA VAL A 75 3.12 7.45 -6.09
C VAL A 75 1.66 7.06 -6.32
N CYS A 76 1.22 6.95 -7.58
CA CYS A 76 -0.12 6.46 -7.90
C CYS A 76 -0.40 5.02 -7.42
N ALA A 77 0.63 4.21 -7.13
CA ALA A 77 0.43 2.89 -6.53
C ALA A 77 -0.30 2.97 -5.19
N PHE A 78 -0.08 4.03 -4.41
CA PHE A 78 -0.73 4.20 -3.11
C PHE A 78 -2.27 4.29 -3.22
N PRO A 79 -2.86 5.26 -3.95
CA PRO A 79 -4.31 5.34 -4.09
C PRO A 79 -4.89 4.12 -4.83
N VAL A 80 -4.17 3.54 -5.80
CA VAL A 80 -4.64 2.34 -6.53
C VAL A 80 -4.84 1.16 -5.58
N VAL A 81 -3.88 0.88 -4.70
CA VAL A 81 -3.97 -0.21 -3.72
C VAL A 81 -5.12 0.04 -2.73
N ILE A 82 -5.27 1.27 -2.24
CA ILE A 82 -6.39 1.63 -1.35
C ILE A 82 -7.74 1.41 -2.05
N VAL A 83 -7.88 1.85 -3.29
CA VAL A 83 -9.12 1.64 -4.08
C VAL A 83 -9.38 0.15 -4.27
N ALA A 84 -8.38 -0.63 -4.68
CA ALA A 84 -8.50 -2.06 -4.88
C ALA A 84 -8.97 -2.81 -3.61
N ASP A 85 -8.35 -2.52 -2.45
CA ASP A 85 -8.79 -3.08 -1.16
C ASP A 85 -10.25 -2.73 -0.85
N THR A 86 -10.65 -1.48 -1.11
CA THR A 86 -12.00 -1.04 -0.76
C THR A 86 -13.07 -1.65 -1.67
N VAL A 87 -12.77 -1.84 -2.96
CA VAL A 87 -13.61 -2.57 -3.90
C VAL A 87 -13.75 -4.03 -3.45
N GLN A 88 -12.63 -4.67 -3.07
CA GLN A 88 -12.63 -6.04 -2.60
C GLN A 88 -13.44 -6.24 -1.31
N LYS A 89 -13.26 -5.36 -0.31
CA LYS A 89 -14.04 -5.39 0.94
C LYS A 89 -15.54 -5.21 0.68
N ARG A 90 -15.91 -4.28 -0.22
CA ARG A 90 -17.31 -4.08 -0.64
C ARG A 90 -17.89 -5.34 -1.31
N ALA A 91 -17.12 -5.98 -2.20
CA ALA A 91 -17.54 -7.21 -2.85
C ALA A 91 -17.75 -8.35 -1.85
N THR A 92 -16.84 -8.51 -0.88
CA THR A 92 -16.91 -9.55 0.15
C THR A 92 -18.11 -9.37 1.08
N ILE A 93 -18.38 -8.14 1.55
CA ILE A 93 -19.55 -7.84 2.38
C ILE A 93 -20.85 -8.19 1.62
N ARG A 94 -20.96 -7.77 0.35
CA ARG A 94 -22.12 -8.10 -0.50
C ARG A 94 -22.32 -9.61 -0.67
N ARG A 95 -21.24 -10.37 -0.85
CA ARG A 95 -21.30 -11.85 -0.96
C ARG A 95 -21.79 -12.49 0.34
N ARG A 96 -21.29 -12.06 1.51
CA ARG A 96 -21.76 -12.57 2.81
C ARG A 96 -23.25 -12.31 3.03
N PHE A 97 -23.75 -11.12 2.71
CA PHE A 97 -25.18 -10.83 2.80
C PHE A 97 -26.02 -11.74 1.88
N ARG A 98 -25.57 -12.02 0.65
CA ARG A 98 -26.28 -12.96 -0.25
C ARG A 98 -26.33 -14.39 0.32
N HIS A 99 -25.27 -14.86 0.98
CA HIS A 99 -25.25 -16.19 1.57
C HIS A 99 -26.17 -16.31 2.80
N LEU A 100 -26.32 -15.25 3.60
CA LEU A 100 -27.23 -15.25 4.75
C LEU A 100 -28.71 -15.17 4.33
N VAL A 101 -29.01 -14.52 3.21
CA VAL A 101 -30.39 -14.32 2.72
C VAL A 101 -30.88 -15.52 1.89
N ARG A 102 -30.00 -16.41 1.40
CA ARG A 102 -30.44 -17.67 0.79
C ARG A 102 -30.85 -18.66 1.89
N PRO A 103 -32.14 -19.01 2.02
CA PRO A 103 -32.54 -20.08 2.94
C PRO A 103 -31.86 -21.37 2.50
N ARG A 104 -31.29 -22.11 3.47
CA ARG A 104 -30.85 -23.48 3.25
C ARG A 104 -32.10 -24.30 2.95
N ALA A 105 -32.32 -24.61 1.67
CA ALA A 105 -33.26 -25.63 1.24
C ALA A 105 -32.66 -27.02 1.50
#